data_AF-A0A0L0G2J5-F1
#
_entry.id   AF-A0A0L0G2J5-F1
#
_cell.length_a   1.000
_cell.length_b   1.000
_cell.length_c   1.000
_cell.angle_alpha   90.00
_cell.angle_beta   90.00
_cell.angle_gamma   90.00
#
_symmetry.space_group_name_H-M   'P 1'
#
loop_
_entity.id
_entity.type
_entity.pdbx_description
1 polymer ?
#
loop_
_entity_poly.entity_id
_entity_poly.type
_entity_poly.pdbx_seq_one_letter_code
_entity_poly.pdbx_strand_id
1 'polypeptide(L)'
;MAKKHGKKVSVLARSQIGSSRKNVSIKPSLQDVKSAKVFTKTGIQAQTPGKHGSDKLTSGAHKSNNSINTSSHLKKSEILASTSHAADTNSEDYFQWMIGSDVSAIEFFEDYWEQKPLHVKRSSNGTGNDFAEYFSKGDLDKILRQDVVRFGINLDVTSCVDGVRSTLTPQGRAYPGCVWDFYESGCSIRMLNPQSFHEPVWRMLSILQNFFLCGMGANVYFTPKNTQGFAPHFDDIEAFVLQTEGSKRWRVYAPESEEEFLPRHSSSNYTAASMEGRVPVIDTVLHAGDMIYFPRGWVHQANATDEDSTHVTVSTYQNHSWATFMEKAVPHVLSNALAMDPSFRTGLPLGFLKYMGVAMSESENPSKVAGRAEFVQKFRSLWANLGVAMVEELDQAADELAVHVMTESVPPLLTRQQVQHTSAAGVHTGVHAGCDVKSLPEPENHDITEETCVCVVREHVSRIVQEGKFATVYHILENGKCREYPPQTLNFHSAYGPIVEFFLQSESDGYVRVGDAFGLQIDMSKEDDEMDNGDGNELMQAGTRPASADDVFEVVTCLYDAGLLMRKKI
;
A
#
# COMPACT_ATOMS: atom_id res chain seq x y z
N MET A 1 48.28 53.99 -0.03
CA MET A 1 47.82 54.30 -1.41
C MET A 1 47.67 52.97 -2.15
N ALA A 2 46.62 52.59 -2.89
CA ALA A 2 45.29 53.14 -3.15
C ALA A 2 44.35 52.00 -3.65
N LYS A 3 43.10 52.00 -3.15
CA LYS A 3 41.76 51.75 -3.76
C LYS A 3 41.58 50.74 -4.93
N LYS A 4 40.74 49.70 -4.82
CA LYS A 4 39.24 49.57 -4.87
C LYS A 4 38.61 49.59 -6.30
N HIS A 5 37.68 48.65 -6.53
CA HIS A 5 36.45 48.58 -7.38
C HIS A 5 36.41 47.20 -8.11
N GLY A 6 35.47 46.26 -7.92
CA GLY A 6 34.10 46.31 -7.43
C GLY A 6 33.10 46.43 -8.60
N LYS A 7 32.67 45.32 -9.22
CA LYS A 7 31.51 45.29 -10.14
C LYS A 7 30.50 44.23 -9.70
N LYS A 8 29.33 44.76 -9.31
CA LYS A 8 28.08 44.07 -8.97
C LYS A 8 27.51 43.36 -10.20
N VAL A 9 27.03 42.13 -10.03
CA VAL A 9 26.05 41.50 -10.92
C VAL A 9 24.67 41.92 -10.40
N SER A 10 23.89 42.58 -11.27
CA SER A 10 22.56 43.09 -10.98
C SER A 10 21.52 41.97 -11.00
N VAL A 11 20.86 41.79 -9.86
CA VAL A 11 19.56 41.13 -9.74
C VAL A 11 18.54 41.93 -10.55
N LEU A 12 17.98 41.34 -11.61
CA LEU A 12 16.82 41.89 -12.31
C LEU A 12 15.55 41.24 -11.75
N ALA A 13 14.65 42.11 -11.31
CA ALA A 13 13.41 41.82 -10.63
C ALA A 13 12.49 40.91 -11.47
N ARG A 14 12.04 39.81 -10.87
CA ARG A 14 10.85 39.09 -11.32
C ARG A 14 9.64 39.99 -11.07
N SER A 15 8.95 40.38 -12.14
CA SER A 15 7.69 41.09 -12.08
C SER A 15 6.65 40.25 -11.33
N GLN A 16 6.09 40.83 -10.26
CA GLN A 16 4.91 40.33 -9.58
C GLN A 16 3.73 40.28 -10.56
N ILE A 17 3.32 39.08 -10.95
CA ILE A 17 1.94 38.82 -11.37
C ILE A 17 1.28 38.16 -10.16
N GLY A 18 0.53 38.97 -9.40
CA GLY A 18 -0.30 38.49 -8.31
C GLY A 18 -1.34 37.51 -8.85
N SER A 19 -1.17 36.24 -8.53
CA SER A 19 -2.26 35.27 -8.56
C SER A 19 -2.52 34.89 -7.11
N SER A 20 -3.60 35.43 -6.55
CA SER A 20 -4.21 34.94 -5.32
C SER A 20 -4.68 33.51 -5.56
N ARG A 21 -3.77 32.54 -5.53
CA ARG A 21 -4.11 31.11 -5.52
C ARG A 21 -4.40 30.74 -4.08
N LYS A 22 -5.68 30.57 -3.78
CA LYS A 22 -6.14 29.96 -2.54
C LYS A 22 -5.41 28.63 -2.37
N ASN A 23 -4.86 28.39 -1.19
CA ASN A 23 -4.42 27.08 -0.75
C ASN A 23 -5.57 26.10 -0.99
N VAL A 24 -5.47 25.29 -2.04
CA VAL A 24 -6.29 24.10 -2.18
C VAL A 24 -5.60 23.07 -1.31
N SER A 25 -5.97 23.06 -0.03
CA SER A 25 -5.77 21.88 0.81
C SER A 25 -6.59 20.77 0.17
N ILE A 26 -5.93 19.94 -0.64
CA ILE A 26 -6.50 18.67 -1.09
C ILE A 26 -6.44 17.78 0.14
N LYS A 27 -7.45 17.92 1.01
CA LYS A 27 -7.69 16.95 2.08
C LYS A 27 -8.02 15.61 1.40
N PRO A 28 -7.50 14.47 1.88
CA PRO A 28 -8.10 13.18 1.55
C PRO A 28 -9.60 13.29 1.79
N SER A 29 -10.41 12.96 0.78
CA SER A 29 -11.84 13.15 0.89
C SER A 29 -12.40 12.10 1.85
N LEU A 30 -13.37 12.48 2.69
CA LEU A 30 -14.07 11.58 3.63
C LEU A 30 -14.67 10.31 3.01
N GLN A 31 -14.65 10.14 1.68
CA GLN A 31 -15.13 8.92 1.02
C GLN A 31 -14.21 7.73 1.30
N ASP A 32 -12.90 7.92 1.45
CA ASP A 32 -11.95 6.81 1.63
C ASP A 32 -12.08 6.13 3.01
N VAL A 33 -12.56 6.85 4.03
CA VAL A 33 -12.81 6.31 5.39
C VAL A 33 -14.29 5.96 5.61
N LYS A 34 -15.23 6.54 4.84
CA LYS A 34 -16.67 6.22 4.97
C LYS A 34 -17.09 4.93 4.29
N SER A 35 -16.31 4.41 3.34
CA SER A 35 -16.53 3.08 2.76
C SER A 35 -16.55 1.98 3.83
N ALA A 36 -15.83 2.16 4.94
CA ALA A 36 -15.84 1.23 6.08
C ALA A 36 -17.13 1.27 6.93
N LYS A 37 -18.00 2.29 6.79
CA LYS A 37 -19.23 2.44 7.59
C LYS A 37 -20.55 2.19 6.84
N VAL A 38 -20.53 2.02 5.52
CA VAL A 38 -21.78 1.83 4.73
C VAL A 38 -22.17 0.37 4.53
N PHE A 39 -21.29 -0.60 4.81
CA PHE A 39 -21.58 -2.04 4.64
C PHE A 39 -22.54 -2.67 5.67
N THR A 40 -23.32 -1.88 6.41
CA THR A 40 -24.37 -2.41 7.29
C THR A 40 -25.71 -1.69 7.11
N LYS A 41 -26.27 -1.72 5.89
CA LYS A 41 -27.71 -1.87 5.60
C LYS A 41 -28.03 -1.37 4.19
N THR A 42 -28.12 -2.30 3.25
CA THR A 42 -29.07 -2.21 2.14
C THR A 42 -29.69 -3.58 1.93
N GLY A 43 -30.79 -3.81 2.64
CA GLY A 43 -31.65 -4.96 2.39
C GLY A 43 -32.34 -4.81 1.05
N ILE A 44 -32.12 -5.80 0.18
CA ILE A 44 -32.79 -6.00 -1.09
C ILE A 44 -34.31 -6.00 -0.87
N GLN A 45 -35.02 -5.10 -1.56
CA GLN A 45 -36.47 -5.20 -1.73
C GLN A 45 -36.78 -6.34 -2.70
N ALA A 46 -37.13 -7.50 -2.15
CA ALA A 46 -37.80 -8.54 -2.92
C ALA A 46 -39.28 -8.20 -3.04
N GLN A 47 -39.74 -7.94 -4.27
CA GLN A 47 -41.15 -7.93 -4.63
C GLN A 47 -41.68 -9.38 -4.66
N THR A 48 -42.84 -9.63 -4.08
CA THR A 48 -43.78 -10.68 -4.53
C THR A 48 -45.19 -10.45 -3.93
N PRO A 49 -46.26 -11.02 -4.53
CA PRO A 49 -47.57 -10.37 -4.65
C PRO A 49 -48.57 -10.73 -3.54
N GLY A 50 -49.58 -9.87 -3.40
CA GLY A 50 -50.48 -9.84 -2.27
C GLY A 50 -51.54 -10.93 -2.15
N LYS A 51 -52.24 -10.90 -1.01
CA LYS A 51 -53.65 -11.29 -0.84
C LYS A 51 -54.22 -10.77 0.48
N HIS A 52 -55.52 -10.50 0.44
CA HIS A 52 -56.41 -9.93 1.45
C HIS A 52 -56.42 -10.61 2.83
N GLY A 53 -56.81 -9.84 3.85
CA GLY A 53 -57.40 -10.37 5.08
C GLY A 53 -57.41 -9.34 6.23
N SER A 54 -58.58 -8.77 6.49
CA SER A 54 -58.89 -7.94 7.66
C SER A 54 -58.75 -8.71 8.98
N ASP A 55 -58.29 -8.05 10.04
CA ASP A 55 -59.09 -7.88 11.27
C ASP A 55 -58.42 -6.99 12.33
N LYS A 56 -59.25 -6.16 12.96
CA LYS A 56 -58.94 -5.33 14.14
C LYS A 56 -58.97 -6.21 15.39
N LEU A 57 -58.04 -5.99 16.32
CA LEU A 57 -58.35 -5.94 17.75
C LEU A 57 -57.20 -5.32 18.56
N THR A 58 -57.60 -4.75 19.68
CA THR A 58 -56.99 -3.69 20.46
C THR A 58 -56.18 -4.16 21.67
N SER A 59 -55.36 -3.22 22.17
CA SER A 59 -54.99 -2.98 23.59
C SER A 59 -53.70 -3.60 24.12
N GLY A 60 -53.00 -2.81 24.95
CA GLY A 60 -52.06 -3.31 25.96
C GLY A 60 -50.67 -2.68 25.90
N ALA A 61 -50.50 -1.51 26.52
CA ALA A 61 -49.23 -0.84 26.69
C ALA A 61 -48.29 -1.59 27.66
N HIS A 62 -47.02 -1.74 27.29
CA HIS A 62 -45.91 -1.74 28.23
C HIS A 62 -44.71 -1.02 27.61
N LYS A 63 -44.42 0.17 28.12
CA LYS A 63 -43.18 0.91 27.86
C LYS A 63 -42.05 0.23 28.65
N SER A 64 -41.06 -0.31 27.96
CA SER A 64 -39.71 -0.49 28.50
C SER A 64 -38.75 0.29 27.61
N ASN A 65 -38.34 1.47 28.09
CA ASN A 65 -37.22 2.20 27.53
C ASN A 65 -35.95 1.38 27.73
N ASN A 66 -35.33 0.89 26.65
CA ASN A 66 -33.91 0.57 26.62
C ASN A 66 -33.28 1.36 25.48
N SER A 67 -32.72 2.52 25.84
CA SER A 67 -31.76 3.25 25.02
C SER A 67 -30.53 2.37 24.82
N ILE A 68 -30.29 1.95 23.58
CA ILE A 68 -29.05 1.27 23.20
C ILE A 68 -27.96 2.34 23.16
N ASN A 69 -27.13 2.33 24.19
CA ASN A 69 -25.87 3.08 24.26
C ASN A 69 -24.87 2.36 23.34
N THR A 70 -24.55 2.94 22.18
CA THR A 70 -23.43 2.51 21.33
C THR A 70 -22.14 3.18 21.82
N SER A 71 -21.44 2.50 22.72
CA SER A 71 -20.00 2.66 22.96
C SER A 71 -19.53 1.44 23.75
N SER A 72 -19.16 0.38 23.03
CA SER A 72 -18.42 -0.73 23.64
C SER A 72 -16.94 -0.46 23.46
N HIS A 73 -16.35 0.18 24.46
CA HIS A 73 -14.90 0.11 24.69
C HIS A 73 -14.52 -1.36 24.86
N LEU A 74 -13.95 -1.98 23.83
CA LEU A 74 -13.32 -3.29 23.95
C LEU A 74 -12.16 -3.17 24.93
N LYS A 75 -12.14 -4.04 25.94
CA LYS A 75 -11.14 -4.01 26.99
C LYS A 75 -9.82 -4.54 26.45
N LYS A 76 -8.73 -3.83 26.77
CA LYS A 76 -7.31 -4.12 26.50
C LYS A 76 -6.88 -5.59 26.67
N SER A 77 -7.56 -6.37 27.52
CA SER A 77 -7.28 -7.80 27.72
C SER A 77 -7.75 -8.71 26.59
N GLU A 78 -8.72 -8.32 25.76
CA GLU A 78 -9.23 -9.15 24.64
C GLU A 78 -8.35 -9.03 23.38
N ILE A 79 -7.70 -7.89 23.16
CA ILE A 79 -6.75 -7.68 22.04
C ILE A 79 -5.40 -8.36 22.32
N LEU A 80 -4.98 -8.44 23.60
CA LEU A 80 -3.71 -9.07 24.00
C LEU A 80 -3.83 -10.58 24.31
N ALA A 81 -5.03 -11.08 24.65
CA ALA A 81 -5.28 -12.52 24.83
C ALA A 81 -5.54 -13.26 23.51
N SER A 82 -5.66 -12.54 22.38
CA SER A 82 -5.91 -13.09 21.04
C SER A 82 -4.63 -13.38 20.24
N THR A 83 -3.47 -13.56 20.89
CA THR A 83 -2.21 -13.98 20.24
C THR A 83 -2.25 -15.40 19.62
N SER A 84 -3.44 -16.01 19.55
CA SER A 84 -3.78 -17.20 18.77
C SER A 84 -4.75 -16.96 17.60
N HIS A 85 -5.22 -15.72 17.39
CA HIS A 85 -6.28 -15.33 16.43
C HIS A 85 -5.90 -14.07 15.61
N ALA A 86 -4.61 -13.78 15.42
CA ALA A 86 -4.19 -12.54 14.75
C ALA A 86 -4.69 -12.36 13.31
N ALA A 87 -5.01 -13.46 12.62
CA ALA A 87 -5.59 -13.39 11.28
C ALA A 87 -7.06 -12.94 11.26
N ASP A 88 -7.78 -13.01 12.40
CA ASP A 88 -9.14 -12.49 12.61
C ASP A 88 -9.14 -11.02 13.09
N THR A 89 -7.96 -10.41 13.25
CA THR A 89 -7.87 -9.03 13.75
C THR A 89 -8.32 -8.05 12.68
N ASN A 90 -9.36 -7.27 12.98
CA ASN A 90 -9.79 -6.14 12.17
C ASN A 90 -8.61 -5.17 11.98
N SER A 91 -8.23 -4.92 10.72
CA SER A 91 -7.07 -4.12 10.37
C SER A 91 -7.22 -2.64 10.76
N GLU A 92 -8.45 -2.12 10.81
CA GLU A 92 -8.74 -0.77 11.33
C GLU A 92 -8.51 -0.68 12.85
N ASP A 93 -8.98 -1.67 13.61
CA ASP A 93 -8.77 -1.71 15.07
C ASP A 93 -7.28 -1.87 15.40
N TYR A 94 -6.54 -2.65 14.59
CA TYR A 94 -5.10 -2.78 14.74
C TYR A 94 -4.36 -1.48 14.46
N PHE A 95 -4.73 -0.77 13.39
CA PHE A 95 -4.17 0.56 13.11
C PHE A 95 -4.49 1.56 14.22
N GLN A 96 -5.75 1.59 14.68
CA GLN A 96 -6.18 2.43 15.81
C GLN A 96 -5.39 2.10 17.08
N TRP A 97 -5.16 0.81 17.37
CA TRP A 97 -4.31 0.39 18.47
C TRP A 97 -2.90 0.93 18.29
N MET A 98 -2.30 0.83 17.10
CA MET A 98 -0.93 1.29 16.81
C MET A 98 -0.76 2.80 17.06
N ILE A 99 -1.74 3.62 16.68
CA ILE A 99 -1.70 5.07 16.88
C ILE A 99 -2.18 5.55 18.27
N GLY A 100 -2.51 4.61 19.16
CA GLY A 100 -2.95 4.92 20.53
C GLY A 100 -4.39 5.45 20.59
N SER A 101 -4.88 5.69 21.81
CA SER A 101 -6.27 6.09 22.07
C SER A 101 -6.51 7.60 22.03
N ASP A 102 -5.45 8.40 22.04
CA ASP A 102 -5.54 9.86 22.17
C ASP A 102 -5.92 10.53 20.84
N VAL A 103 -5.70 9.84 19.72
CA VAL A 103 -6.03 10.29 18.36
C VAL A 103 -6.83 9.19 17.68
N SER A 104 -8.01 9.53 17.16
CA SER A 104 -8.79 8.57 16.36
C SER A 104 -8.17 8.36 14.98
N ALA A 105 -8.40 7.21 14.33
CA ALA A 105 -7.93 6.97 12.97
C ALA A 105 -8.44 8.04 11.99
N ILE A 106 -9.69 8.50 12.15
CA ILE A 106 -10.26 9.60 11.36
C ILE A 106 -9.45 10.89 11.56
N GLU A 107 -9.21 11.28 12.81
CA GLU A 107 -8.42 12.48 13.14
C GLU A 107 -6.98 12.38 12.62
N PHE A 108 -6.37 11.19 12.71
CA PHE A 108 -5.05 10.93 12.14
C PHE A 108 -5.00 11.25 10.64
N PHE A 109 -5.94 10.73 9.85
CA PHE A 109 -5.95 10.98 8.40
C PHE A 109 -6.35 12.41 8.03
N GLU A 110 -7.18 13.07 8.85
CA GLU A 110 -7.59 14.45 8.59
C GLU A 110 -6.51 15.48 8.93
N ASP A 111 -5.78 15.27 10.03
CA ASP A 111 -4.92 16.31 10.62
C ASP A 111 -3.42 15.99 10.63
N TYR A 112 -3.03 14.71 10.48
CA TYR A 112 -1.63 14.27 10.61
C TYR A 112 -1.08 13.66 9.33
N TRP A 113 -1.80 12.74 8.71
CA TRP A 113 -1.38 12.04 7.50
C TRP A 113 -0.95 13.03 6.41
N GLU A 114 0.26 12.84 5.88
CA GLU A 114 0.90 13.69 4.87
C GLU A 114 1.03 15.19 5.24
N GLN A 115 0.79 15.57 6.50
CA GLN A 115 0.72 16.96 6.93
C GLN A 115 1.70 17.31 8.04
N LYS A 116 1.71 16.55 9.14
CA LYS A 116 2.52 16.86 10.33
C LYS A 116 2.80 15.61 11.16
N PRO A 117 3.87 15.61 11.98
CA PRO A 117 4.21 14.45 12.77
C PRO A 117 3.29 14.29 13.98
N LEU A 118 3.17 13.03 14.45
CA LEU A 118 2.44 12.64 15.64
C LEU A 118 3.38 11.89 16.59
N HIS A 119 3.41 12.26 17.86
CA HIS A 119 4.08 11.48 18.91
C HIS A 119 3.03 10.92 19.86
N VAL A 120 3.02 9.60 20.01
CA VAL A 120 2.13 8.84 20.89
C VAL A 120 2.96 8.31 22.04
N LYS A 121 2.84 8.98 23.19
CA LYS A 121 3.46 8.53 24.42
C LYS A 121 2.58 7.48 25.09
N ARG A 122 3.10 6.26 25.25
CA ARG A 122 2.35 5.20 25.94
C ARG A 122 2.72 5.13 27.40
N SER A 123 1.72 5.11 28.27
CA SER A 123 1.96 4.99 29.71
C SER A 123 2.39 3.57 30.07
N SER A 124 3.51 3.45 30.76
CA SER A 124 3.97 2.22 31.43
C SER A 124 3.11 1.80 32.64
N ASN A 125 2.00 2.50 32.91
CA ASN A 125 1.15 2.31 34.10
C ASN A 125 0.22 1.09 34.00
N GLY A 126 0.79 -0.11 33.77
CA GLY A 126 0.14 -1.38 34.15
C GLY A 126 0.10 -2.47 33.09
N THR A 127 0.52 -2.21 31.85
CA THR A 127 0.80 -3.24 30.84
C THR A 127 2.20 -2.98 30.32
N GLY A 128 2.99 -4.02 30.07
CA GLY A 128 4.38 -3.88 29.61
C GLY A 128 4.50 -3.10 28.30
N ASN A 129 5.72 -3.03 27.78
CA ASN A 129 5.99 -2.45 26.47
C ASN A 129 5.16 -3.17 25.37
N ASP A 130 4.14 -2.48 24.86
CA ASP A 130 3.17 -2.98 23.88
C ASP A 130 3.83 -3.37 22.54
N PHE A 131 5.05 -2.91 22.26
CA PHE A 131 5.79 -3.20 21.02
C PHE A 131 6.95 -4.19 21.21
N ALA A 132 7.13 -4.73 22.42
CA ALA A 132 8.25 -5.62 22.74
C ALA A 132 8.32 -6.87 21.86
N GLU A 133 7.16 -7.37 21.39
CA GLU A 133 7.09 -8.58 20.59
C GLU A 133 7.60 -8.42 19.16
N TYR A 134 7.65 -7.20 18.63
CA TYR A 134 7.95 -7.02 17.20
C TYR A 134 9.41 -7.26 16.87
N PHE A 135 10.33 -6.84 17.75
CA PHE A 135 11.74 -7.15 17.58
C PHE A 135 12.58 -6.81 18.81
N SER A 136 13.50 -7.71 19.17
CA SER A 136 14.52 -7.50 20.20
C SER A 136 15.95 -7.75 19.68
N LYS A 137 16.97 -7.28 20.41
CA LYS A 137 18.37 -7.70 20.19
C LYS A 137 18.53 -9.23 20.23
N GLY A 138 17.76 -9.90 21.10
CA GLY A 138 17.77 -11.35 21.22
C GLY A 138 17.26 -12.04 19.95
N ASP A 139 16.27 -11.47 19.28
CA ASP A 139 15.74 -12.02 18.03
C ASP A 139 16.74 -11.83 16.89
N LEU A 140 17.45 -10.71 16.83
CA LEU A 140 18.56 -10.53 15.89
C LEU A 140 19.64 -11.61 16.11
N ASP A 141 20.06 -11.86 17.34
CA ASP A 141 21.10 -12.87 17.63
C ASP A 141 20.65 -14.28 17.20
N LYS A 142 19.38 -14.65 17.42
CA LYS A 142 18.82 -15.92 16.95
C LYS A 142 18.86 -16.01 15.43
N ILE A 143 18.36 -14.98 14.73
CA ILE A 143 18.30 -14.93 13.26
C ILE A 143 19.71 -15.03 12.66
N LEU A 144 20.70 -14.32 13.21
CA LEU A 144 22.10 -14.40 12.74
C LEU A 144 22.70 -15.81 12.89
N ARG A 145 22.25 -16.60 13.87
CA ARG A 145 22.71 -17.98 14.09
C ARG A 145 21.99 -19.00 13.23
N GLN A 146 20.69 -18.82 13.05
CA GLN A 146 19.79 -19.82 12.43
C GLN A 146 19.66 -19.62 10.93
N ASP A 147 19.70 -18.38 10.46
CA ASP A 147 19.46 -18.01 9.06
C ASP A 147 20.73 -17.57 8.33
N VAL A 148 20.61 -17.44 7.01
CA VAL A 148 21.65 -16.89 6.13
C VAL A 148 21.40 -15.40 5.92
N VAL A 149 21.79 -14.59 6.90
CA VAL A 149 21.76 -13.12 6.79
C VAL A 149 22.99 -12.62 6.05
N ARG A 150 22.82 -11.77 5.04
CA ARG A 150 23.94 -11.20 4.27
C ARG A 150 24.04 -9.69 4.46
N PHE A 151 25.28 -9.23 4.65
CA PHE A 151 25.56 -7.80 4.67
C PHE A 151 25.24 -7.16 3.32
N GLY A 152 24.66 -5.95 3.35
CA GLY A 152 24.25 -5.18 2.16
C GLY A 152 23.00 -5.70 1.44
N ILE A 153 22.47 -6.86 1.84
CA ILE A 153 21.20 -7.42 1.33
C ILE A 153 20.15 -7.37 2.44
N ASN A 154 20.49 -7.90 3.62
CA ASN A 154 19.57 -7.99 4.76
C ASN A 154 19.97 -7.08 5.91
N LEU A 155 21.26 -6.73 6.00
CA LEU A 155 21.81 -6.06 7.18
C LEU A 155 22.92 -5.07 6.80
N ASP A 156 22.84 -3.87 7.37
CA ASP A 156 23.82 -2.80 7.22
C ASP A 156 24.46 -2.42 8.54
N VAL A 157 25.70 -1.94 8.46
CA VAL A 157 26.45 -1.37 9.58
C VAL A 157 26.75 0.08 9.27
N THR A 158 26.37 0.97 10.19
CA THR A 158 26.49 2.43 10.01
C THR A 158 26.99 3.11 11.27
N SER A 159 27.69 4.21 11.10
CA SER A 159 28.04 5.11 12.21
C SER A 159 27.88 6.56 11.75
N CYS A 160 27.60 7.45 12.68
CA CYS A 160 27.59 8.89 12.45
C CYS A 160 28.33 9.58 13.57
N VAL A 161 29.47 10.19 13.24
CA VAL A 161 30.32 10.93 14.17
C VAL A 161 30.49 12.34 13.63
N ASP A 162 30.28 13.34 14.48
CA ASP A 162 30.37 14.77 14.12
C ASP A 162 29.56 15.14 12.85
N GLY A 163 28.39 14.52 12.69
CA GLY A 163 27.49 14.75 11.54
C GLY A 163 27.91 14.06 10.24
N VAL A 164 28.99 13.27 10.25
CA VAL A 164 29.45 12.51 9.08
C VAL A 164 29.01 11.06 9.19
N ARG A 165 28.10 10.63 8.32
CA ARG A 165 27.68 9.22 8.21
C ARG A 165 28.75 8.41 7.47
N SER A 166 29.12 7.27 8.02
CA SER A 166 29.96 6.24 7.40
C SER A 166 29.19 4.92 7.29
N THR A 167 29.22 4.30 6.10
CA THR A 167 28.73 2.93 5.91
C THR A 167 29.91 1.98 6.07
N LEU A 168 29.83 1.10 7.06
CA LEU A 168 30.87 0.15 7.42
C LEU A 168 30.45 -1.30 7.10
N THR A 169 29.37 -1.46 6.32
CA THR A 169 28.84 -2.76 5.89
C THR A 169 29.91 -3.56 5.14
N PRO A 170 30.40 -4.68 5.70
CA PRO A 170 31.36 -5.54 5.01
C PRO A 170 30.64 -6.38 3.94
N GLN A 171 31.39 -7.20 3.19
CA GLN A 171 30.80 -8.15 2.25
C GLN A 171 30.61 -9.53 2.89
N GLY A 172 29.62 -10.29 2.42
CA GLY A 172 29.42 -11.69 2.80
C GLY A 172 28.33 -11.92 3.86
N ARG A 173 28.40 -13.05 4.55
CA ARG A 173 27.43 -13.45 5.58
C ARG A 173 27.66 -12.66 6.87
N ALA A 174 26.57 -12.18 7.48
CA ALA A 174 26.56 -11.55 8.78
C ALA A 174 26.55 -12.61 9.88
N TYR A 175 27.73 -12.92 10.43
CA TYR A 175 27.85 -13.82 11.59
C TYR A 175 27.68 -13.04 12.90
N PRO A 176 27.13 -13.65 13.96
CA PRO A 176 26.89 -12.98 15.24
C PRO A 176 28.12 -12.25 15.80
N GLY A 177 29.27 -12.91 15.87
CA GLY A 177 30.50 -12.29 16.41
C GLY A 177 30.88 -11.01 15.67
N CYS A 178 30.87 -11.05 14.33
CA CYS A 178 31.20 -9.88 13.51
C CYS A 178 30.18 -8.74 13.70
N VAL A 179 28.88 -9.05 13.74
CA VAL A 179 27.84 -8.02 13.93
C VAL A 179 27.93 -7.37 15.30
N TRP A 180 28.10 -8.18 16.35
CA TRP A 180 28.19 -7.67 17.71
C TRP A 180 29.50 -6.94 17.99
N ASP A 181 30.63 -7.34 17.38
CA ASP A 181 31.89 -6.57 17.44
C ASP A 181 31.71 -5.14 16.88
N PHE A 182 30.99 -4.99 15.76
CA PHE A 182 30.65 -3.66 15.22
C PHE A 182 29.75 -2.87 16.17
N TYR A 183 28.73 -3.52 16.73
CA TYR A 183 27.81 -2.90 17.68
C TYR A 183 28.54 -2.42 18.94
N GLU A 184 29.38 -3.26 19.54
CA GLU A 184 30.21 -2.91 20.71
C GLU A 184 31.22 -1.81 20.41
N SER A 185 31.66 -1.69 19.15
CA SER A 185 32.51 -0.60 18.66
C SER A 185 31.75 0.71 18.40
N GLY A 186 30.46 0.78 18.75
CA GLY A 186 29.63 1.98 18.63
C GLY A 186 28.91 2.14 17.28
N CYS A 187 28.88 1.11 16.43
CA CYS A 187 28.13 1.15 15.18
C CYS A 187 26.65 0.81 15.40
N SER A 188 25.77 1.48 14.68
CA SER A 188 24.38 1.06 14.55
C SER A 188 24.24 -0.05 13.51
N ILE A 189 23.38 -1.02 13.83
CA ILE A 189 23.00 -2.11 12.94
C ILE A 189 21.60 -1.84 12.40
N ARG A 190 21.41 -1.97 11.10
CA ARG A 190 20.10 -1.83 10.44
C ARG A 190 19.75 -3.12 9.71
N MET A 191 18.64 -3.75 10.08
CA MET A 191 18.07 -4.88 9.35
C MET A 191 17.04 -4.37 8.33
N LEU A 192 17.22 -4.74 7.06
CA LEU A 192 16.52 -4.17 5.91
C LEU A 192 15.17 -4.84 5.63
N ASN A 193 15.02 -6.12 5.94
CA ASN A 193 13.83 -6.91 5.65
C ASN A 193 13.49 -7.87 6.81
N PRO A 194 13.26 -7.37 8.04
CA PRO A 194 12.99 -8.20 9.22
C PRO A 194 11.84 -9.19 9.04
N GLN A 195 10.81 -8.83 8.26
CA GLN A 195 9.65 -9.69 7.99
C GLN A 195 10.01 -11.00 7.28
N SER A 196 11.18 -11.08 6.63
CA SER A 196 11.65 -12.32 6.01
C SER A 196 12.09 -13.36 7.03
N PHE A 197 12.39 -12.94 8.26
CA PHE A 197 12.99 -13.78 9.29
C PHE A 197 12.18 -13.79 10.60
N HIS A 198 11.40 -12.74 10.85
CA HIS A 198 10.67 -12.54 12.10
C HIS A 198 9.16 -12.46 11.86
N GLU A 199 8.45 -13.52 12.25
CA GLU A 199 6.99 -13.65 12.04
C GLU A 199 6.18 -12.50 12.63
N PRO A 200 6.45 -12.00 13.86
CA PRO A 200 5.71 -10.86 14.41
C PRO A 200 5.75 -9.60 13.54
N VAL A 201 6.87 -9.33 12.86
CA VAL A 201 6.95 -8.19 11.93
C VAL A 201 6.15 -8.46 10.67
N TRP A 202 6.29 -9.65 10.08
CA TRP A 202 5.50 -10.02 8.89
C TRP A 202 4.00 -9.94 9.18
N ARG A 203 3.55 -10.46 10.33
CA ARG A 203 2.16 -10.36 10.79
C ARG A 203 1.68 -8.91 10.83
N MET A 204 2.44 -8.03 11.48
CA MET A 204 2.12 -6.59 11.55
C MET A 204 1.97 -5.98 10.15
N LEU A 205 2.94 -6.23 9.26
CA LEU A 205 2.89 -5.71 7.90
C LEU A 205 1.70 -6.26 7.11
N SER A 206 1.39 -7.55 7.24
CA SER A 206 0.24 -8.15 6.57
C SER A 206 -1.10 -7.55 7.02
N ILE A 207 -1.26 -7.29 8.32
CA ILE A 207 -2.48 -6.67 8.86
C ILE A 207 -2.60 -5.21 8.39
N LEU A 208 -1.52 -4.43 8.50
CA LEU A 208 -1.52 -3.03 8.08
C LEU A 208 -1.68 -2.87 6.56
N GLN A 209 -1.15 -3.79 5.76
CA GLN A 209 -1.33 -3.79 4.31
C GLN A 209 -2.80 -3.91 3.92
N ASN A 210 -3.58 -4.72 4.64
CA ASN A 210 -5.01 -4.84 4.42
C ASN A 210 -5.77 -3.55 4.77
N PHE A 211 -5.23 -2.73 5.68
CA PHE A 211 -5.80 -1.43 6.02
C PHE A 211 -5.43 -0.34 4.99
N PHE A 212 -4.15 -0.23 4.65
CA PHE A 212 -3.65 0.82 3.76
C PHE A 212 -3.85 0.53 2.27
N LEU A 213 -4.04 -0.74 1.89
CA LEU A 213 -4.15 -1.20 0.50
C LEU A 213 -2.98 -0.76 -0.38
N CYS A 214 -1.79 -0.74 0.20
CA CYS A 214 -0.55 -0.42 -0.50
C CYS A 214 0.63 -1.20 0.12
N GLY A 215 1.77 -1.16 -0.56
CA GLY A 215 2.96 -1.89 -0.12
C GLY A 215 3.42 -1.46 1.28
N MET A 216 3.67 -2.45 2.14
CA MET A 216 4.17 -2.25 3.50
C MET A 216 5.61 -2.77 3.63
N GLY A 217 6.46 -2.01 4.31
CA GLY A 217 7.84 -2.37 4.60
C GLY A 217 8.19 -2.17 6.07
N ALA A 218 9.32 -2.74 6.48
CA ALA A 218 9.90 -2.45 7.79
C ALA A 218 11.43 -2.44 7.74
N ASN A 219 12.04 -1.63 8.59
CA ASN A 219 13.44 -1.75 8.96
C ASN A 219 13.57 -1.80 10.49
N VAL A 220 14.58 -2.51 10.99
CA VAL A 220 14.89 -2.54 12.44
C VAL A 220 16.25 -1.92 12.67
N TYR A 221 16.34 -1.05 13.66
CA TYR A 221 17.55 -0.31 13.96
C TYR A 221 17.98 -0.57 15.40
N PHE A 222 19.23 -0.98 15.55
CA PHE A 222 19.89 -1.17 16.82
C PHE A 222 20.98 -0.12 16.94
N THR A 223 20.92 0.71 17.98
CA THR A 223 21.92 1.75 18.22
C THR A 223 22.48 1.61 19.63
N PRO A 224 23.80 1.43 19.80
CA PRO A 224 24.44 1.39 21.11
C PRO A 224 24.26 2.71 21.85
N LYS A 225 24.21 2.67 23.19
CA LYS A 225 24.14 3.86 24.03
C LYS A 225 25.17 4.94 23.65
N ASN A 226 24.77 6.20 23.75
CA ASN A 226 25.57 7.40 23.48
C ASN A 226 26.09 7.51 22.04
N THR A 227 25.48 6.82 21.07
CA THR A 227 25.90 6.85 19.66
C THR A 227 24.79 7.33 18.71
N GLN A 228 25.19 7.65 17.48
CA GLN A 228 24.33 7.97 16.35
C GLN A 228 24.68 7.06 15.17
N GLY A 229 23.67 6.47 14.53
CA GLY A 229 23.89 5.64 13.33
C GLY A 229 23.84 6.42 12.02
N PHE A 230 22.93 7.40 11.94
CA PHE A 230 22.55 8.06 10.70
C PHE A 230 22.62 9.58 10.86
N ALA A 231 23.13 10.26 9.83
CA ALA A 231 23.06 11.71 9.73
C ALA A 231 21.60 12.17 9.52
N PRO A 232 21.26 13.45 9.74
CA PRO A 232 19.92 13.95 9.48
C PRO A 232 19.54 13.79 8.01
N HIS A 233 18.32 13.31 7.74
CA HIS A 233 17.78 13.08 6.40
C HIS A 233 16.25 13.03 6.45
N PHE A 234 15.60 13.16 5.30
CA PHE A 234 14.23 12.70 5.09
C PHE A 234 14.20 11.52 4.11
N ASP A 235 13.15 10.71 4.21
CA ASP A 235 12.86 9.58 3.32
C ASP A 235 11.67 9.88 2.39
N ASP A 236 11.44 8.97 1.43
CA ASP A 236 10.37 8.99 0.43
C ASP A 236 9.14 8.15 0.81
N ILE A 237 8.98 7.85 2.11
CA ILE A 237 7.93 7.01 2.67
C ILE A 237 7.23 7.68 3.85
N GLU A 238 6.01 7.22 4.13
CA GLU A 238 5.30 7.54 5.37
C GLU A 238 5.82 6.62 6.47
N ALA A 239 6.36 7.18 7.56
CA ALA A 239 7.10 6.43 8.58
C ALA A 239 6.34 6.34 9.91
N PHE A 240 6.21 5.14 10.45
CA PHE A 240 5.78 4.86 11.82
C PHE A 240 6.93 4.18 12.58
N VAL A 241 7.52 4.88 13.54
CA VAL A 241 8.62 4.38 14.36
C VAL A 241 8.06 3.84 15.67
N LEU A 242 8.25 2.54 15.90
CA LEU A 242 7.82 1.82 17.10
C LEU A 242 9.06 1.53 17.98
N GLN A 243 9.17 2.17 19.14
CA GLN A 243 10.31 1.96 20.04
C GLN A 243 10.12 0.64 20.79
N THR A 244 10.98 -0.36 20.55
CA THR A 244 10.83 -1.72 21.10
C THR A 244 11.75 -1.99 22.28
N GLU A 245 12.92 -1.37 22.39
CA GLU A 245 13.81 -1.54 23.55
C GLU A 245 14.54 -0.24 23.89
N GLY A 246 14.78 -0.02 25.19
CA GLY A 246 15.55 1.11 25.72
C GLY A 246 15.00 2.48 25.29
N SER A 247 15.89 3.43 25.00
CA SER A 247 15.49 4.82 24.73
C SER A 247 16.32 5.54 23.66
N LYS A 248 15.67 6.44 22.92
CA LYS A 248 16.29 7.22 21.83
C LYS A 248 15.76 8.64 21.79
N ARG A 249 16.63 9.63 21.69
CA ARG A 249 16.23 11.03 21.46
C ARG A 249 16.00 11.25 19.97
N TRP A 250 14.77 11.59 19.61
CA TRP A 250 14.35 11.91 18.25
C TRP A 250 14.18 13.41 18.07
N ARG A 251 14.66 13.92 16.94
CA ARG A 251 14.44 15.29 16.48
C ARG A 251 13.88 15.24 15.07
N VAL A 252 12.69 15.82 14.88
CA VAL A 252 11.97 15.86 13.60
C VAL A 252 11.71 17.32 13.22
N TYR A 253 12.03 17.69 11.99
CA TYR A 253 12.03 19.05 11.47
C TYR A 253 11.07 19.14 10.29
N ALA A 254 10.32 20.25 10.22
CA ALA A 254 9.45 20.50 9.07
C ALA A 254 10.26 20.70 7.78
N PRO A 255 9.71 20.34 6.61
CA PRO A 255 10.22 20.75 5.32
C PRO A 255 10.39 22.28 5.25
N GLU A 256 11.51 22.77 4.71
CA GLU A 256 11.77 24.23 4.62
C GLU A 256 11.25 24.87 3.33
N SER A 257 10.92 24.06 2.32
CA SER A 257 10.45 24.52 1.02
C SER A 257 9.33 23.65 0.45
N GLU A 258 8.64 24.16 -0.57
CA GLU A 258 7.62 23.39 -1.29
C GLU A 258 8.22 22.15 -1.97
N GLU A 259 9.49 22.18 -2.36
CA GLU A 259 10.19 21.03 -2.96
C GLU A 259 10.55 19.92 -1.95
N GLU A 260 10.76 20.28 -0.68
CA GLU A 260 10.97 19.30 0.40
C GLU A 260 9.64 18.73 0.95
N PHE A 261 8.49 19.29 0.58
CA PHE A 261 7.18 18.82 1.03
C PHE A 261 6.68 17.65 0.16
N LEU A 262 6.43 16.50 0.78
CA LEU A 262 6.00 15.25 0.14
C LEU A 262 6.87 14.81 -1.07
N PRO A 263 8.21 14.74 -0.92
CA PRO A 263 9.12 14.41 -2.01
C PRO A 263 8.92 12.97 -2.48
N ARG A 264 9.25 12.71 -3.75
CA ARG A 264 9.19 11.36 -4.35
C ARG A 264 10.45 10.53 -4.11
N HIS A 265 11.52 11.15 -3.60
CA HIS A 265 12.82 10.52 -3.44
C HIS A 265 13.45 10.97 -2.13
N SER A 266 14.18 10.07 -1.45
CA SER A 266 14.88 10.39 -0.21
C SER A 266 15.97 11.44 -0.43
N SER A 267 16.23 12.22 0.61
CA SER A 267 17.31 13.21 0.61
C SER A 267 18.69 12.56 0.64
N SER A 268 19.70 13.34 0.26
CA SER A 268 21.07 13.10 0.72
C SER A 268 21.21 13.44 2.21
N ASN A 269 22.24 12.89 2.88
CA ASN A 269 22.53 13.27 4.27
C ASN A 269 22.76 14.78 4.40
N TYR A 270 22.04 15.41 5.34
CA TYR A 270 22.29 16.80 5.73
C TYR A 270 23.54 16.88 6.60
N THR A 271 24.29 17.96 6.39
CA THR A 271 25.45 18.33 7.21
C THR A 271 25.01 19.14 8.43
N ALA A 272 25.90 19.28 9.42
CA ALA A 272 25.65 20.17 10.56
C ALA A 272 25.36 21.62 10.12
N ALA A 273 26.07 22.11 9.09
CA ALA A 273 25.86 23.45 8.54
C ALA A 273 24.49 23.62 7.87
N SER A 274 24.01 22.62 7.13
CA SER A 274 22.66 22.68 6.53
C SER A 274 21.52 22.53 7.54
N MET A 275 21.81 22.00 8.73
CA MET A 275 20.85 21.94 9.84
C MET A 275 20.92 23.16 10.76
N GLU A 276 21.88 24.07 10.54
CA GLU A 276 22.06 25.25 11.38
C GLU A 276 20.82 26.16 11.29
N GLY A 277 20.27 26.54 12.45
CA GLY A 277 19.06 27.37 12.53
C GLY A 277 17.73 26.62 12.37
N ARG A 278 17.74 25.34 11.96
CA ARG A 278 16.51 24.52 11.91
C ARG A 278 16.04 24.19 13.33
N VAL A 279 14.76 24.44 13.61
CA VAL A 279 14.12 24.14 14.90
C VAL A 279 13.30 22.86 14.78
N PRO A 280 13.53 21.84 15.63
CA PRO A 280 12.73 20.63 15.60
C PRO A 280 11.30 20.92 16.04
N VAL A 281 10.33 20.39 15.29
CA VAL A 281 8.90 20.40 15.66
C VAL A 281 8.63 19.37 16.74
N ILE A 282 9.35 18.23 16.70
CA ILE A 282 9.40 17.26 17.78
C ILE A 282 10.84 17.09 18.22
N ASP A 283 11.10 17.27 19.52
CA ASP A 283 12.36 16.93 20.18
C ASP A 283 12.03 16.20 21.48
N THR A 284 12.07 14.87 21.44
CA THR A 284 11.63 14.01 22.56
C THR A 284 12.50 12.78 22.70
N VAL A 285 12.53 12.21 23.90
CA VAL A 285 13.07 10.86 24.12
C VAL A 285 11.91 9.89 24.00
N LEU A 286 12.01 8.96 23.05
CA LEU A 286 11.11 7.82 22.97
C LEU A 286 11.62 6.73 23.91
N HIS A 287 10.72 6.16 24.69
CA HIS A 287 10.95 4.98 25.49
C HIS A 287 10.22 3.78 24.88
N ALA A 288 10.65 2.58 25.24
CA ALA A 288 10.00 1.34 24.83
C ALA A 288 8.46 1.41 25.00
N GLY A 289 7.73 1.23 23.90
CA GLY A 289 6.28 1.34 23.79
C GLY A 289 5.78 2.64 23.16
N ASP A 290 6.60 3.68 23.06
CA ASP A 290 6.22 4.92 22.38
C ASP A 290 6.23 4.74 20.84
N MET A 291 5.40 5.53 20.16
CA MET A 291 5.38 5.61 18.69
C MET A 291 5.55 7.05 18.24
N ILE A 292 6.28 7.26 17.14
CA ILE A 292 6.27 8.53 16.41
C ILE A 292 5.95 8.27 14.92
N TYR A 293 5.02 9.05 14.37
CA TYR A 293 4.74 9.13 12.95
C TYR A 293 5.26 10.44 12.38
N PHE A 294 5.79 10.40 11.16
CA PHE A 294 6.08 11.60 10.39
C PHE A 294 5.96 11.35 8.88
N PRO A 295 5.44 12.33 8.10
CA PRO A 295 5.35 12.21 6.65
C PRO A 295 6.70 12.18 5.94
N ARG A 296 6.72 11.67 4.70
CA ARG A 296 7.88 11.82 3.81
C ARG A 296 8.24 13.29 3.63
N GLY A 297 9.54 13.58 3.53
CA GLY A 297 10.08 14.95 3.48
C GLY A 297 10.37 15.60 4.83
N TRP A 298 9.88 15.04 5.95
CA TRP A 298 10.25 15.52 7.28
C TRP A 298 11.65 15.06 7.66
N VAL A 299 12.59 16.00 7.75
CA VAL A 299 13.97 15.70 8.15
C VAL A 299 13.95 15.19 9.58
N HIS A 300 14.65 14.10 9.84
CA HIS A 300 14.74 13.50 11.16
C HIS A 300 16.15 13.02 11.48
N GLN A 301 16.45 12.95 12.77
CA GLN A 301 17.67 12.34 13.30
C GLN A 301 17.40 11.76 14.68
N ALA A 302 18.14 10.71 15.03
CA ALA A 302 17.98 10.06 16.33
C ALA A 302 19.31 9.57 16.91
N ASN A 303 19.47 9.78 18.21
CA ASN A 303 20.64 9.40 18.98
C ASN A 303 20.20 8.50 20.15
N ALA A 304 20.88 7.39 20.38
CA ALA A 304 20.65 6.62 21.61
C ALA A 304 21.05 7.48 22.83
N THR A 305 20.30 7.31 23.91
CA THR A 305 20.54 7.98 25.21
C THR A 305 21.71 7.29 25.94
N ASP A 306 21.71 7.30 27.27
CA ASP A 306 22.59 6.49 28.09
C ASP A 306 22.24 4.99 28.07
N GLU A 307 21.17 4.60 27.37
CA GLU A 307 20.73 3.23 27.12
C GLU A 307 20.90 2.84 25.64
N ASP A 308 21.04 1.54 25.39
CA ASP A 308 20.90 1.00 24.04
C ASP A 308 19.47 1.22 23.53
N SER A 309 19.31 1.27 22.21
CA SER A 309 18.01 1.50 21.59
C SER A 309 17.72 0.52 20.46
N THR A 310 16.52 -0.06 20.47
CA THR A 310 15.95 -0.82 19.36
C THR A 310 14.60 -0.22 18.96
N HIS A 311 14.39 -0.01 17.66
CA HIS A 311 13.08 0.36 17.12
C HIS A 311 12.83 -0.31 15.78
N VAL A 312 11.55 -0.48 15.45
CA VAL A 312 11.06 -0.90 14.14
C VAL A 312 10.47 0.32 13.47
N THR A 313 10.94 0.66 12.27
CA THR A 313 10.28 1.65 11.41
C THR A 313 9.42 0.90 10.43
N VAL A 314 8.11 1.03 10.54
CA VAL A 314 7.14 0.58 9.54
C VAL A 314 6.98 1.68 8.50
N SER A 315 7.09 1.33 7.23
CA SER A 315 7.04 2.27 6.11
C SER A 315 5.98 1.90 5.09
N THR A 316 5.38 2.91 4.46
CA THR A 316 4.38 2.73 3.42
C THR A 316 4.34 3.93 2.46
N TYR A 317 3.47 3.89 1.46
CA TYR A 317 3.20 4.99 0.51
C TYR A 317 4.37 5.41 -0.40
N GLN A 318 5.42 4.58 -0.54
CA GLN A 318 6.48 4.83 -1.49
C GLN A 318 5.93 4.87 -2.92
N ASN A 319 6.23 5.92 -3.68
CA ASN A 319 5.69 6.13 -5.03
C ASN A 319 4.16 5.98 -5.13
N HIS A 320 3.40 6.21 -4.07
CA HIS A 320 1.94 6.06 -4.07
C HIS A 320 1.27 7.43 -4.04
N SER A 321 1.30 8.15 -5.18
CA SER A 321 0.85 9.54 -5.28
C SER A 321 0.04 9.81 -6.54
N TRP A 322 -0.66 10.94 -6.59
CA TRP A 322 -1.32 11.43 -7.81
C TRP A 322 -0.35 11.57 -8.99
N ALA A 323 0.92 11.92 -8.75
CA ALA A 323 1.91 11.98 -9.81
C ALA A 323 2.17 10.59 -10.41
N THR A 324 2.32 9.56 -9.58
CA THR A 324 2.48 8.17 -10.03
C THR A 324 1.25 7.70 -10.80
N PHE A 325 0.05 7.99 -10.30
CA PHE A 325 -1.19 7.66 -10.99
C PHE A 325 -1.28 8.35 -12.35
N MET A 326 -0.95 9.65 -12.43
CA MET A 326 -0.94 10.40 -13.70
C MET A 326 0.11 9.90 -14.69
N GLU A 327 1.25 9.40 -14.22
CA GLU A 327 2.26 8.77 -15.08
C GLU A 327 1.71 7.52 -15.79
N LYS A 328 0.71 6.84 -15.21
CA LYS A 328 -0.03 5.73 -15.82
C LYS A 328 -1.22 6.19 -16.65
N ALA A 329 -2.01 7.14 -16.13
CA ALA A 329 -3.25 7.59 -16.76
C ALA A 329 -3.04 8.43 -18.02
N VAL A 330 -2.08 9.37 -18.01
CA VAL A 330 -1.87 10.29 -19.15
C VAL A 330 -1.55 9.55 -20.46
N PRO A 331 -0.71 8.50 -20.49
CA PRO A 331 -0.51 7.67 -21.67
C PRO A 331 -1.80 7.08 -22.25
N HIS A 332 -2.68 6.52 -21.41
CA HIS A 332 -3.95 5.94 -21.84
C HIS A 332 -4.89 7.00 -22.42
N VAL A 333 -5.06 8.12 -21.70
CA VAL A 333 -5.88 9.25 -22.14
C VAL A 333 -5.36 9.82 -23.47
N LEU A 334 -4.05 9.93 -23.63
CA LEU A 334 -3.42 10.38 -24.88
C LEU A 334 -3.65 9.38 -26.01
N SER A 335 -3.51 8.08 -25.75
CA SER A 335 -3.75 7.03 -26.75
C SER A 335 -5.18 7.06 -27.27
N ASN A 336 -6.17 7.18 -26.38
CA ASN A 336 -7.57 7.29 -26.77
C ASN A 336 -7.83 8.60 -27.55
N ALA A 337 -7.32 9.74 -27.08
CA ALA A 337 -7.44 11.01 -27.81
C ALA A 337 -6.84 10.93 -29.22
N LEU A 338 -5.70 10.23 -29.38
CA LEU A 338 -5.06 9.98 -30.67
C LEU A 338 -5.91 9.11 -31.59
N ALA A 339 -6.77 8.23 -31.08
CA ALA A 339 -7.70 7.45 -31.89
C ALA A 339 -8.93 8.28 -32.31
N MET A 340 -9.51 9.03 -31.37
CA MET A 340 -10.82 9.66 -31.53
C MET A 340 -10.79 11.03 -32.21
N ASP A 341 -9.77 11.86 -31.96
CA ASP A 341 -9.71 13.23 -32.47
C ASP A 341 -8.55 13.44 -33.47
N PRO A 342 -8.84 13.64 -34.77
CA PRO A 342 -7.83 13.95 -35.78
C PRO A 342 -6.96 15.17 -35.46
N SER A 343 -7.41 16.09 -34.60
CA SER A 343 -6.66 17.29 -34.23
C SER A 343 -5.31 16.97 -33.58
N PHE A 344 -5.20 15.84 -32.87
CA PHE A 344 -3.96 15.31 -32.30
C PHE A 344 -3.05 14.64 -33.33
N ARG A 345 -3.60 14.26 -34.49
CA ARG A 345 -2.87 13.64 -35.61
C ARG A 345 -2.42 14.65 -36.67
N THR A 346 -2.77 15.93 -36.52
CA THR A 346 -2.32 16.99 -37.44
C THR A 346 -0.81 17.20 -37.33
N GLY A 347 -0.15 17.38 -38.47
CA GLY A 347 1.31 17.58 -38.53
C GLY A 347 1.75 18.86 -37.80
N LEU A 348 2.94 18.82 -37.21
CA LEU A 348 3.55 20.00 -36.58
C LEU A 348 3.79 21.12 -37.62
N PRO A 349 3.77 22.40 -37.21
CA PRO A 349 4.09 23.52 -38.10
C PRO A 349 5.49 23.37 -38.73
N LEU A 350 5.57 23.61 -40.04
CA LEU A 350 6.85 23.53 -40.76
C LEU A 350 7.86 24.53 -40.18
N GLY A 351 9.06 24.04 -39.88
CA GLY A 351 10.14 24.86 -39.34
C GLY A 351 9.96 25.28 -37.88
N PHE A 352 9.10 24.62 -37.09
CA PHE A 352 8.91 24.95 -35.67
C PHE A 352 10.22 24.96 -34.85
N LEU A 353 11.21 24.15 -35.23
CA LEU A 353 12.55 24.14 -34.63
C LEU A 353 13.30 25.49 -34.74
N LYS A 354 12.87 26.41 -35.60
CA LYS A 354 13.46 27.75 -35.71
C LYS A 354 13.06 28.68 -34.55
N TYR A 355 12.01 28.33 -33.80
CA TYR A 355 11.44 29.14 -32.71
C TYR A 355 11.04 28.35 -31.45
N MET A 356 11.00 27.02 -31.51
CA MET A 356 10.86 26.12 -30.35
C MET A 356 12.21 25.50 -29.97
N GLY A 357 12.35 25.09 -28.70
CA GLY A 357 13.58 24.55 -28.12
C GLY A 357 14.24 25.49 -27.11
N VAL A 358 15.02 24.94 -26.19
CA VAL A 358 15.66 25.70 -25.08
C VAL A 358 16.55 26.82 -25.62
N ALA A 359 17.34 26.55 -26.67
CA ALA A 359 18.22 27.53 -27.31
C ALA A 359 17.46 28.72 -27.97
N MET A 360 16.15 28.58 -28.20
CA MET A 360 15.31 29.63 -28.79
C MET A 360 14.45 30.36 -27.75
N SER A 361 14.53 29.98 -26.47
CA SER A 361 13.63 30.47 -25.41
C SER A 361 13.77 31.97 -25.13
N GLU A 362 14.97 32.53 -25.33
CA GLU A 362 15.28 33.96 -25.10
C GLU A 362 15.31 34.78 -26.40
N SER A 363 14.80 34.24 -27.51
CA SER A 363 14.84 34.97 -28.78
C SER A 363 13.92 36.19 -28.76
N GLU A 364 14.48 37.37 -28.97
CA GLU A 364 13.73 38.63 -29.10
C GLU A 364 13.21 38.89 -30.52
N ASN A 365 13.49 38.01 -31.48
CA ASN A 365 13.03 38.18 -32.85
C ASN A 365 11.49 38.08 -32.90
N PRO A 366 10.77 39.12 -33.37
CA PRO A 366 9.30 39.15 -33.31
C PRO A 366 8.60 37.96 -33.97
N SER A 367 9.14 37.47 -35.10
CA SER A 367 8.56 36.32 -35.81
C SER A 367 8.72 35.02 -35.02
N LYS A 368 9.85 34.84 -34.34
CA LYS A 368 10.08 33.66 -33.49
C LYS A 368 9.22 33.70 -32.22
N VAL A 369 9.08 34.88 -31.62
CA VAL A 369 8.19 35.07 -30.45
C VAL A 369 6.74 34.74 -30.82
N ALA A 370 6.25 35.27 -31.95
CA ALA A 370 4.90 34.98 -32.45
C ALA A 370 4.70 33.49 -32.73
N GLY A 371 5.62 32.84 -33.46
CA GLY A 371 5.53 31.40 -33.76
C GLY A 371 5.55 30.53 -32.49
N ARG A 372 6.35 30.89 -31.49
CA ARG A 372 6.35 30.22 -30.18
C ARG A 372 5.01 30.38 -29.46
N ALA A 373 4.44 31.58 -29.46
CA ALA A 373 3.15 31.85 -28.82
C ALA A 373 2.02 31.02 -29.46
N GLU A 374 1.95 30.98 -30.80
CA GLU A 374 0.98 30.17 -31.54
C GLU A 374 1.14 28.67 -31.26
N PHE A 375 2.38 28.17 -31.24
CA PHE A 375 2.68 26.78 -30.92
C PHE A 375 2.22 26.41 -29.50
N VAL A 376 2.54 27.25 -28.51
CA VAL A 376 2.12 27.04 -27.11
C VAL A 376 0.60 27.12 -26.96
N GLN A 377 -0.06 28.04 -27.68
CA GLN A 377 -1.51 28.16 -27.67
C GLN A 377 -2.18 26.89 -28.23
N LYS A 378 -1.67 26.35 -29.35
CA LYS A 378 -2.16 25.10 -29.93
C LYS A 378 -1.94 23.91 -28.99
N PHE A 379 -0.79 23.82 -28.32
CA PHE A 379 -0.56 22.78 -27.31
C PHE A 379 -1.56 22.89 -26.16
N ARG A 380 -1.78 24.10 -25.61
CA ARG A 380 -2.72 24.32 -24.51
C ARG A 380 -4.17 23.97 -24.88
N SER A 381 -4.59 24.23 -26.12
CA SER A 381 -5.94 23.85 -26.54
C SER A 381 -6.08 22.33 -26.67
N LEU A 382 -5.07 21.63 -27.21
CA LEU A 382 -5.06 20.16 -27.23
C LEU A 382 -5.02 19.57 -25.81
N TRP A 383 -4.23 20.15 -24.91
CA TRP A 383 -4.19 19.75 -23.50
C TRP A 383 -5.52 19.97 -22.78
N ALA A 384 -6.21 21.07 -23.04
CA ALA A 384 -7.55 21.28 -22.50
C ALA A 384 -8.55 20.23 -23.03
N ASN A 385 -8.39 19.78 -24.28
CA ASN A 385 -9.22 18.74 -24.87
C ASN A 385 -8.88 17.32 -24.36
N LEU A 386 -7.65 17.08 -23.88
CA LEU A 386 -7.28 15.86 -23.16
C LEU A 386 -8.04 15.70 -21.83
N GLY A 387 -8.54 16.81 -21.26
CA GLY A 387 -9.22 16.84 -19.96
C GLY A 387 -10.60 16.18 -19.90
N VAL A 388 -11.06 15.59 -20.99
CA VAL A 388 -12.25 14.72 -21.01
C VAL A 388 -11.80 13.26 -20.94
N ALA A 389 -10.93 12.93 -19.98
CA ALA A 389 -10.57 11.53 -19.72
C ALA A 389 -11.85 10.74 -19.47
N MET A 390 -12.04 9.66 -20.22
CA MET A 390 -13.12 8.72 -19.93
C MET A 390 -12.74 7.95 -18.67
N VAL A 391 -13.75 7.50 -17.94
CA VAL A 391 -13.56 6.71 -16.71
C VAL A 391 -12.71 5.45 -17.00
N GLU A 392 -12.86 4.88 -18.19
CA GLU A 392 -12.15 3.67 -18.65
C GLU A 392 -10.62 3.81 -18.64
N GLU A 393 -10.04 4.95 -19.06
CA GLU A 393 -8.58 5.11 -19.03
C GLU A 393 -8.04 5.28 -17.61
N LEU A 394 -8.86 5.84 -16.72
CA LEU A 394 -8.53 5.98 -15.31
C LEU A 394 -8.58 4.60 -14.62
N ASP A 395 -9.54 3.75 -14.98
CA ASP A 395 -9.64 2.39 -14.48
C ASP A 395 -8.45 1.54 -14.93
N GLN A 396 -8.02 1.62 -16.20
CA GLN A 396 -6.80 0.95 -16.67
C GLN A 396 -5.55 1.41 -15.92
N ALA A 397 -5.42 2.71 -15.67
CA ALA A 397 -4.32 3.25 -14.87
C ALA A 397 -4.35 2.76 -13.41
N ALA A 398 -5.55 2.62 -12.84
CA ALA A 398 -5.75 2.07 -11.51
C ALA A 398 -5.36 0.59 -11.45
N ASP A 399 -5.71 -0.20 -12.46
CA ASP A 399 -5.31 -1.60 -12.56
C ASP A 399 -3.80 -1.76 -12.71
N GLU A 400 -3.13 -0.97 -13.54
CA GLU A 400 -1.67 -0.97 -13.62
C GLU A 400 -1.00 -0.65 -12.28
N LEU A 401 -1.56 0.30 -11.52
CA LEU A 401 -1.07 0.61 -10.18
C LEU A 401 -1.37 -0.53 -9.20
N ALA A 402 -2.52 -1.18 -9.32
CA ALA A 402 -2.89 -2.32 -8.49
C ALA A 402 -1.98 -3.53 -8.72
N VAL A 403 -1.57 -3.80 -9.97
CA VAL A 403 -0.56 -4.84 -10.28
C VAL A 403 0.74 -4.56 -9.52
N HIS A 404 1.19 -3.31 -9.49
CA HIS A 404 2.37 -2.93 -8.72
C HIS A 404 2.17 -3.18 -7.22
N VAL A 405 1.03 -2.78 -6.65
CA VAL A 405 0.69 -3.03 -5.25
C VAL A 405 0.67 -4.53 -4.94
N MET A 406 0.05 -5.36 -5.77
CA MET A 406 0.00 -6.81 -5.59
C MET A 406 1.40 -7.43 -5.65
N THR A 407 2.25 -6.96 -6.54
CA THR A 407 3.63 -7.47 -6.66
C THR A 407 4.49 -7.12 -5.44
N GLU A 408 4.28 -5.94 -4.84
CA GLU A 408 5.08 -5.47 -3.71
C GLU A 408 4.55 -5.92 -2.34
N SER A 409 3.37 -6.51 -2.31
CA SER A 409 2.67 -6.92 -1.10
C SER A 409 3.31 -8.14 -0.44
N VAL A 410 3.35 -8.16 0.90
CA VAL A 410 3.69 -9.37 1.65
C VAL A 410 2.54 -10.38 1.56
N PRO A 411 2.81 -11.70 1.61
CA PRO A 411 1.75 -12.69 1.63
C PRO A 411 0.85 -12.50 2.86
N PRO A 412 -0.45 -12.79 2.73
CA PRO A 412 -1.40 -12.55 3.80
C PRO A 412 -1.16 -13.54 4.94
N LEU A 413 -1.48 -13.13 6.16
CA LEU A 413 -1.55 -14.05 7.28
C LEU A 413 -2.94 -14.70 7.32
N LEU A 414 -3.02 -16.02 7.09
CA LEU A 414 -4.29 -16.75 7.15
C LEU A 414 -4.57 -17.36 8.53
N THR A 415 -5.85 -17.40 8.92
CA THR A 415 -6.31 -18.05 10.15
C THR A 415 -6.20 -19.57 9.99
N ARG A 416 -6.16 -20.29 11.12
CA ARG A 416 -6.19 -21.76 11.08
C ARG A 416 -7.42 -22.29 10.37
N GLN A 417 -8.57 -21.63 10.54
CA GLN A 417 -9.82 -22.01 9.87
C GLN A 417 -9.73 -21.76 8.37
N GLN A 418 -9.24 -20.59 7.93
CA GLN A 418 -9.03 -20.28 6.51
C GLN A 418 -8.14 -21.34 5.86
N VAL A 419 -7.01 -21.68 6.48
CA VAL A 419 -6.06 -22.69 5.96
C VAL A 419 -6.72 -24.08 5.84
N GLN A 420 -7.55 -24.48 6.80
CA GLN A 420 -8.22 -25.79 6.78
C GLN A 420 -9.25 -25.93 5.65
N HIS A 421 -9.77 -24.80 5.17
CA HIS A 421 -10.87 -24.78 4.21
C HIS A 421 -10.43 -24.35 2.80
N THR A 422 -9.14 -24.12 2.56
CA THR A 422 -8.54 -23.88 1.23
C THR A 422 -7.84 -25.14 0.72
N SER A 423 -7.49 -25.17 -0.57
CA SER A 423 -6.62 -26.22 -1.16
C SER A 423 -5.22 -26.23 -0.53
N ALA A 424 -4.78 -25.10 0.04
CA ALA A 424 -3.45 -24.91 0.59
C ALA A 424 -3.22 -25.60 1.94
N ALA A 425 -4.21 -26.31 2.50
CA ALA A 425 -4.02 -27.17 3.66
C ALA A 425 -2.90 -28.19 3.39
N GLY A 426 -1.73 -28.00 4.03
CA GLY A 426 -0.57 -28.87 3.89
C GLY A 426 0.44 -28.50 2.80
N VAL A 427 0.19 -27.44 2.01
CA VAL A 427 1.17 -26.93 1.03
C VAL A 427 2.13 -25.95 1.72
N HIS A 428 3.44 -26.11 1.51
CA HIS A 428 4.50 -25.25 2.06
C HIS A 428 4.50 -23.83 1.45
N THR A 429 3.43 -23.05 1.56
CA THR A 429 3.36 -21.70 0.97
C THR A 429 3.95 -20.61 1.88
N GLY A 430 4.38 -20.93 3.11
CA GLY A 430 4.96 -19.93 4.03
C GLY A 430 3.93 -18.92 4.59
N VAL A 431 2.64 -19.16 4.32
CA VAL A 431 1.45 -18.35 4.66
C VAL A 431 0.95 -18.61 6.10
N HIS A 432 1.65 -19.44 6.88
CA HIS A 432 1.21 -19.84 8.22
C HIS A 432 2.06 -19.17 9.32
N ALA A 433 1.42 -18.43 10.24
CA ALA A 433 2.06 -18.06 11.50
C ALA A 433 2.03 -19.25 12.46
N GLY A 434 3.22 -19.70 12.89
CA GLY A 434 3.39 -20.52 14.10
C GLY A 434 2.76 -21.92 14.09
N CYS A 435 2.16 -22.38 12.99
CA CYS A 435 1.69 -23.76 12.85
C CYS A 435 2.83 -24.63 12.32
N ASP A 436 3.27 -25.62 13.11
CA ASP A 436 4.15 -26.69 12.63
C ASP A 436 3.42 -27.39 11.47
N VAL A 437 4.04 -27.45 10.28
CA VAL A 437 3.45 -28.04 9.07
C VAL A 437 3.00 -29.49 9.34
N LYS A 438 3.67 -30.18 10.28
CA LYS A 438 3.33 -31.54 10.72
C LYS A 438 2.03 -31.64 11.55
N SER A 439 1.44 -30.50 11.92
CA SER A 439 0.22 -30.40 12.76
C SER A 439 -0.99 -29.81 12.03
N LEU A 440 -0.83 -29.45 10.75
CA LEU A 440 -1.95 -29.05 9.91
C LEU A 440 -2.82 -30.29 9.64
N PRO A 441 -4.15 -30.20 9.78
CA PRO A 441 -5.03 -31.30 9.39
C PRO A 441 -4.89 -31.56 7.89
N GLU A 442 -5.04 -32.80 7.47
CA GLU A 442 -5.16 -33.07 6.04
C GLU A 442 -6.39 -32.33 5.47
N PRO A 443 -6.30 -31.77 4.25
CA PRO A 443 -7.44 -31.17 3.59
C PRO A 443 -8.61 -32.15 3.58
N GLU A 444 -9.81 -31.65 3.88
CA GLU A 444 -11.03 -32.41 3.60
C GLU A 444 -11.14 -32.56 2.07
N ASN A 445 -10.69 -33.72 1.56
CA ASN A 445 -10.65 -34.02 0.14
C ASN A 445 -12.08 -34.33 -0.36
N HIS A 446 -12.86 -33.27 -0.56
CA HIS A 446 -14.15 -33.31 -1.23
C HIS A 446 -14.02 -32.68 -2.61
N ASP A 447 -14.66 -33.25 -3.62
CA ASP A 447 -14.79 -32.60 -4.92
C ASP A 447 -15.69 -31.35 -4.79
N ILE A 448 -15.43 -30.30 -5.57
CA ILE A 448 -16.32 -29.14 -5.64
C ILE A 448 -17.57 -29.54 -6.42
N THR A 449 -18.75 -29.41 -5.80
CA THR A 449 -20.06 -29.69 -6.40
C THR A 449 -20.89 -28.41 -6.56
N GLU A 450 -22.04 -28.50 -7.23
CA GLU A 450 -22.96 -27.36 -7.40
C GLU A 450 -23.49 -26.82 -6.06
N GLU A 451 -23.60 -27.65 -5.02
CA GLU A 451 -24.04 -27.28 -3.68
C GLU A 451 -22.92 -26.72 -2.80
N THR A 452 -21.67 -26.85 -3.24
CA THR A 452 -20.52 -26.34 -2.49
C THR A 452 -20.65 -24.84 -2.34
N CYS A 453 -20.50 -24.36 -1.11
CA CYS A 453 -20.48 -22.94 -0.81
C CYS A 453 -19.02 -22.48 -0.66
N VAL A 454 -18.63 -21.45 -1.40
CA VAL A 454 -17.29 -20.87 -1.38
C VAL A 454 -17.35 -19.37 -1.10
N CYS A 455 -16.29 -18.82 -0.54
CA CYS A 455 -16.03 -17.38 -0.48
C CYS A 455 -14.55 -17.10 -0.70
N VAL A 456 -14.20 -15.85 -0.96
CA VAL A 456 -12.79 -15.43 -0.98
C VAL A 456 -12.12 -15.71 0.37
N VAL A 457 -10.90 -16.23 0.33
CA VAL A 457 -10.16 -16.60 1.55
C VAL A 457 -9.95 -15.39 2.47
N ARG A 458 -9.72 -14.22 1.88
CA ARG A 458 -9.56 -12.93 2.54
C ARG A 458 -9.77 -11.83 1.52
N GLU A 459 -10.31 -10.69 1.96
CA GLU A 459 -10.43 -9.51 1.09
C GLU A 459 -9.05 -8.98 0.66
N HIS A 460 -9.03 -8.31 -0.49
CA HIS A 460 -7.85 -7.62 -1.03
C HIS A 460 -6.61 -8.50 -1.29
N VAL A 461 -6.73 -9.83 -1.29
CA VAL A 461 -5.62 -10.74 -1.65
C VAL A 461 -5.48 -11.00 -3.14
N SER A 462 -6.43 -10.52 -3.94
CA SER A 462 -6.43 -10.64 -5.39
C SER A 462 -7.05 -9.45 -6.11
N ARG A 463 -6.66 -9.24 -7.37
CA ARG A 463 -7.15 -8.19 -8.26
C ARG A 463 -7.31 -8.77 -9.66
N ILE A 464 -8.48 -8.55 -10.25
CA ILE A 464 -8.74 -8.90 -11.66
C ILE A 464 -8.27 -7.71 -12.51
N VAL A 465 -7.51 -8.00 -13.57
CA VAL A 465 -7.02 -7.02 -14.54
C VAL A 465 -7.27 -7.56 -15.95
N GLN A 466 -7.85 -6.73 -16.82
CA GLN A 466 -8.07 -7.09 -18.21
C GLN A 466 -6.78 -6.90 -19.03
N GLU A 467 -6.20 -7.98 -19.53
CA GLU A 467 -4.96 -7.97 -20.32
C GLU A 467 -5.18 -8.64 -21.68
N GLY A 468 -5.49 -7.83 -22.69
CA GLY A 468 -5.78 -8.34 -24.04
C GLY A 468 -6.97 -9.30 -24.01
N LYS A 469 -6.74 -10.58 -24.36
CA LYS A 469 -7.77 -11.64 -24.36
C LYS A 469 -7.98 -12.32 -23.01
N PHE A 470 -7.24 -11.94 -21.97
CA PHE A 470 -7.30 -12.57 -20.66
C PHE A 470 -7.91 -11.66 -19.59
N ALA A 471 -8.70 -12.24 -18.70
CA ALA A 471 -8.99 -11.70 -17.38
C ALA A 471 -7.94 -12.29 -16.42
N THR A 472 -6.87 -11.54 -16.17
CA THR A 472 -5.74 -11.95 -15.34
C THR A 472 -6.05 -11.68 -13.88
N VAL A 473 -6.01 -12.70 -13.03
CA VAL A 473 -6.13 -12.58 -11.58
C VAL A 473 -4.73 -12.50 -10.98
N TYR A 474 -4.33 -11.31 -10.56
CA TYR A 474 -3.14 -11.10 -9.75
C TYR A 474 -3.44 -11.43 -8.29
N HIS A 475 -2.53 -12.09 -7.58
CA HIS A 475 -2.72 -12.41 -6.15
C HIS A 475 -1.43 -12.34 -5.33
N ILE A 476 -1.59 -12.32 -4.01
CA ILE A 476 -0.47 -12.19 -3.05
C ILE A 476 -0.21 -13.45 -2.24
N LEU A 477 -1.01 -14.51 -2.40
CA LEU A 477 -0.92 -15.74 -1.60
C LEU A 477 0.43 -16.45 -1.73
N GLU A 478 1.04 -16.40 -2.90
CA GLU A 478 2.33 -17.05 -3.20
C GLU A 478 3.50 -16.07 -3.22
N ASN A 479 3.28 -14.82 -2.80
CA ASN A 479 4.35 -13.84 -2.70
C ASN A 479 5.37 -14.26 -1.64
N GLY A 480 6.64 -13.96 -1.90
CA GLY A 480 7.67 -14.02 -0.86
C GLY A 480 7.48 -12.96 0.21
N LYS A 481 8.01 -13.20 1.41
CA LYS A 481 8.07 -12.19 2.49
C LYS A 481 9.03 -11.03 2.18
N CYS A 482 9.84 -11.14 1.14
CA CYS A 482 10.71 -10.09 0.61
C CYS A 482 10.48 -9.93 -0.89
N ARG A 483 10.67 -8.71 -1.39
CA ARG A 483 10.56 -8.36 -2.81
C ARG A 483 11.62 -9.08 -3.63
N GLU A 484 11.24 -10.19 -4.28
CA GLU A 484 12.12 -10.91 -5.23
C GLU A 484 11.36 -11.88 -6.16
N TYR A 485 10.02 -11.89 -6.12
CA TYR A 485 9.21 -12.82 -6.90
C TYR A 485 8.53 -12.11 -8.07
N PRO A 486 8.37 -12.78 -9.23
CA PRO A 486 7.50 -12.27 -10.28
C PRO A 486 6.06 -12.15 -9.74
N PRO A 487 5.21 -11.31 -10.37
CA PRO A 487 3.80 -11.26 -10.03
C PRO A 487 3.16 -12.64 -10.13
N GLN A 488 2.33 -13.01 -9.16
CA GLN A 488 1.60 -14.28 -9.14
C GLN A 488 0.25 -14.10 -9.84
N THR A 489 -0.02 -14.92 -10.86
CA THR A 489 -1.17 -14.74 -11.74
C THR A 489 -1.89 -16.03 -12.09
N LEU A 490 -3.21 -15.93 -12.28
CA LEU A 490 -4.05 -16.92 -12.95
C LEU A 490 -4.67 -16.26 -14.18
N ASN A 491 -4.48 -16.86 -15.35
CA ASN A 491 -4.98 -16.29 -16.60
C ASN A 491 -6.24 -17.03 -17.04
N PHE A 492 -7.38 -16.34 -17.02
CA PHE A 492 -8.62 -16.85 -17.57
C PHE A 492 -8.89 -16.18 -18.91
N HIS A 493 -9.44 -16.90 -19.87
CA HIS A 493 -9.92 -16.26 -21.08
C HIS A 493 -11.00 -15.22 -20.70
N SER A 494 -10.98 -14.04 -21.34
CA SER A 494 -11.84 -12.90 -20.97
C SER A 494 -13.34 -13.19 -21.07
N ALA A 495 -13.73 -14.19 -21.86
CA ALA A 495 -15.10 -14.72 -21.90
C ALA A 495 -15.58 -15.19 -20.51
N TYR A 496 -14.69 -15.77 -19.70
CA TYR A 496 -14.98 -16.28 -18.35
C TYR A 496 -14.90 -15.20 -17.25
N GLY A 497 -14.57 -13.95 -17.60
CA GLY A 497 -14.49 -12.83 -16.67
C GLY A 497 -15.70 -12.72 -15.71
N PRO A 498 -16.96 -12.83 -16.20
CA PRO A 498 -18.13 -12.79 -15.33
C PRO A 498 -18.18 -13.90 -14.25
N ILE A 499 -17.65 -15.09 -14.53
CA ILE A 499 -17.57 -16.19 -13.56
C ILE A 499 -16.47 -15.91 -12.53
N VAL A 500 -15.32 -15.41 -12.98
CA VAL A 500 -14.20 -15.02 -12.10
C VAL A 500 -14.63 -13.90 -11.16
N GLU A 501 -15.29 -12.87 -11.69
CA GLU A 501 -15.86 -11.76 -10.92
C GLU A 501 -16.90 -12.25 -9.91
N PHE A 502 -17.80 -13.15 -10.30
CA PHE A 502 -18.81 -13.73 -9.41
C PHE A 502 -18.19 -14.33 -8.14
N PHE A 503 -17.10 -15.10 -8.28
CA PHE A 503 -16.45 -15.71 -7.12
C PHE A 503 -15.55 -14.74 -6.35
N LEU A 504 -14.78 -13.89 -7.03
CA LEU A 504 -13.80 -13.01 -6.37
C LEU A 504 -14.39 -11.70 -5.82
N GLN A 505 -15.59 -11.31 -6.25
CA GLN A 505 -16.32 -10.15 -5.70
C GLN A 505 -17.35 -10.57 -4.63
N SER A 506 -17.46 -11.86 -4.31
CA SER A 506 -18.22 -12.29 -3.14
C SER A 506 -17.55 -11.76 -1.87
N GLU A 507 -18.32 -11.12 -0.97
CA GLU A 507 -17.79 -10.64 0.31
C GLU A 507 -17.18 -11.81 1.11
N SER A 508 -16.17 -11.55 1.93
CA SER A 508 -15.45 -12.62 2.66
C SER A 508 -16.34 -13.47 3.59
N ASP A 509 -17.45 -12.90 4.07
CA ASP A 509 -18.47 -13.60 4.87
C ASP A 509 -19.70 -14.04 4.04
N GLY A 510 -19.75 -13.64 2.77
CA GLY A 510 -20.83 -13.87 1.82
C GLY A 510 -20.64 -15.14 0.99
N TYR A 511 -20.64 -16.30 1.64
CA TYR A 511 -20.58 -17.59 0.95
C TYR A 511 -21.58 -17.67 -0.21
N VAL A 512 -21.06 -17.88 -1.42
CA VAL A 512 -21.85 -18.12 -2.62
C VAL A 512 -21.87 -19.60 -2.94
N ARG A 513 -23.02 -20.10 -3.40
CA ARG A 513 -23.13 -21.48 -3.87
C ARG A 513 -22.61 -21.56 -5.29
N VAL A 514 -21.79 -22.57 -5.61
CA VAL A 514 -21.18 -22.74 -6.94
C VAL A 514 -22.23 -22.78 -8.05
N GLY A 515 -23.34 -23.49 -7.85
CA GLY A 515 -24.42 -23.57 -8.84
C GLY A 515 -25.13 -22.24 -9.13
N ASP A 516 -24.94 -21.19 -8.30
CA ASP A 516 -25.51 -19.87 -8.56
C ASP A 516 -24.79 -19.12 -9.69
N ALA A 517 -23.58 -19.56 -10.07
CA ALA A 517 -22.86 -19.07 -11.24
C ALA A 517 -23.32 -19.72 -12.56
N PHE A 518 -24.14 -20.77 -12.51
CA PHE A 518 -24.65 -21.41 -13.72
C PHE A 518 -25.56 -20.47 -14.50
N GLY A 519 -25.37 -20.41 -15.83
CA GLY A 519 -26.17 -19.56 -16.70
C GLY A 519 -25.75 -18.08 -16.74
N LEU A 520 -24.70 -17.68 -16.01
CA LEU A 520 -24.05 -16.39 -16.21
C LEU A 520 -23.71 -16.21 -17.69
N GLN A 521 -23.96 -15.02 -18.24
CA GLN A 521 -23.70 -14.77 -19.65
C GLN A 521 -22.21 -14.58 -19.87
N ILE A 522 -21.62 -15.45 -20.69
CA ILE A 522 -20.23 -15.35 -21.13
C ILE A 522 -20.17 -14.98 -22.61
N ASP A 523 -19.21 -14.14 -22.95
CA ASP A 523 -19.05 -13.60 -24.30
C ASP A 523 -17.92 -14.32 -25.05
N MET A 524 -18.30 -15.29 -25.86
CA MET A 524 -17.36 -16.12 -26.64
C MET A 524 -16.82 -15.37 -27.86
N SER A 525 -17.35 -14.18 -28.20
CA SER A 525 -16.81 -13.38 -29.31
C SER A 525 -15.39 -12.89 -29.08
N LYS A 526 -14.92 -12.96 -27.83
CA LYS A 526 -13.55 -12.64 -27.45
C LYS A 526 -12.55 -13.79 -27.70
N GLU A 527 -12.99 -14.99 -28.11
CA GLU A 527 -12.12 -16.17 -28.34
C GLU A 527 -11.41 -16.18 -29.70
N ASP A 528 -11.95 -15.49 -30.71
CA ASP A 528 -11.70 -15.82 -32.13
C ASP A 528 -10.59 -15.03 -32.86
N ASP A 529 -9.75 -14.25 -32.17
CA ASP A 529 -8.73 -13.43 -32.86
C ASP A 529 -7.52 -14.23 -33.42
N GLU A 530 -7.48 -15.56 -33.28
CA GLU A 530 -6.46 -16.43 -33.90
C GLU A 530 -7.06 -17.70 -34.55
N MET A 531 -7.84 -17.54 -35.61
CA MET A 531 -7.88 -18.55 -36.69
C MET A 531 -7.47 -17.92 -38.02
N ASP A 532 -6.21 -18.17 -38.39
CA ASP A 532 -5.72 -17.98 -39.75
C ASP A 532 -6.59 -18.82 -40.71
N ASN A 533 -7.07 -18.16 -41.76
CA ASN A 533 -8.07 -18.68 -42.68
C ASN A 533 -7.55 -19.91 -43.42
N GLY A 534 -8.15 -21.07 -43.17
CA GLY A 534 -7.72 -22.29 -43.84
C GLY A 534 -8.67 -23.47 -43.78
N ASP A 535 -9.98 -23.26 -43.67
CA ASP A 535 -10.99 -24.08 -44.38
C ASP A 535 -12.39 -23.65 -43.97
N GLY A 536 -13.24 -23.42 -44.98
CA GLY A 536 -14.65 -23.10 -44.76
C GLY A 536 -15.39 -24.31 -44.23
N ASN A 537 -15.72 -24.31 -42.94
CA ASN A 537 -16.89 -25.00 -42.42
C ASN A 537 -17.34 -24.41 -41.08
N GLU A 538 -18.62 -24.03 -41.03
CA GLU A 538 -19.38 -23.56 -39.86
C GLU A 538 -18.75 -22.45 -39.00
N LEU A 539 -19.00 -21.20 -39.41
CA LEU A 539 -19.05 -20.05 -38.49
C LEU A 539 -20.14 -20.33 -37.42
N MET A 540 -19.76 -20.96 -36.31
CA MET A 540 -20.51 -20.83 -35.06
C MET A 540 -20.60 -19.33 -34.77
N GLN A 541 -21.81 -18.82 -34.52
CA GLN A 541 -22.00 -17.43 -34.15
C GLN A 541 -21.25 -17.17 -32.84
N ALA A 542 -20.09 -16.51 -32.93
CA ALA A 542 -19.44 -15.81 -31.85
C ALA A 542 -20.47 -14.86 -31.20
N GLY A 543 -21.06 -15.32 -30.11
CA GLY A 543 -22.17 -14.67 -29.44
C GLY A 543 -22.17 -15.02 -27.96
N THR A 544 -22.97 -14.29 -27.19
CA THR A 544 -23.12 -14.57 -25.77
C THR A 544 -23.86 -15.89 -25.57
N ARG A 545 -23.34 -16.73 -24.67
CA ARG A 545 -24.01 -17.97 -24.23
C ARG A 545 -24.07 -18.03 -22.71
N PRO A 546 -25.05 -18.75 -22.13
CA PRO A 546 -25.01 -19.10 -20.72
C PRO A 546 -23.79 -20.00 -20.42
N ALA A 547 -23.12 -19.75 -19.30
CA ALA A 547 -22.09 -20.60 -18.74
C ALA A 547 -22.67 -21.99 -18.40
N SER A 548 -21.99 -23.03 -18.85
CA SER A 548 -22.28 -24.42 -18.51
C SER A 548 -21.73 -24.77 -17.13
N ALA A 549 -22.10 -25.95 -16.63
CA ALA A 549 -21.56 -26.46 -15.38
C ALA A 549 -20.03 -26.65 -15.47
N ASP A 550 -19.53 -27.16 -16.60
CA ASP A 550 -18.09 -27.40 -16.82
C ASP A 550 -17.30 -26.08 -16.79
N ASP A 551 -17.80 -25.03 -17.45
CA ASP A 551 -17.15 -23.70 -17.44
C ASP A 551 -17.00 -23.17 -16.00
N VAL A 552 -18.05 -23.32 -15.19
CA VAL A 552 -18.05 -22.86 -13.79
C VAL A 552 -17.15 -23.72 -12.92
N PHE A 553 -17.19 -25.04 -13.08
CA PHE A 553 -16.35 -25.97 -12.31
C PHE A 553 -14.86 -25.78 -12.61
N GLU A 554 -14.48 -25.51 -13.86
CA GLU A 554 -13.09 -25.23 -14.22
C GLU A 554 -12.57 -23.96 -13.53
N VAL A 555 -13.32 -22.85 -13.61
CA VAL A 555 -12.93 -21.57 -13.00
C VAL A 555 -12.86 -21.69 -11.48
N VAL A 556 -13.90 -22.21 -10.82
CA VAL A 556 -13.93 -22.27 -9.35
C VAL A 556 -12.86 -23.22 -8.80
N THR A 557 -12.59 -24.33 -9.49
CA THR A 557 -11.54 -25.27 -9.08
C THR A 557 -10.17 -24.63 -9.20
N CYS A 558 -9.89 -23.90 -10.30
CA CYS A 558 -8.63 -23.18 -10.45
C CYS A 558 -8.42 -22.12 -9.33
N LEU A 559 -9.45 -21.32 -9.03
CA LEU A 559 -9.39 -20.34 -7.95
C LEU A 559 -9.23 -21.00 -6.57
N TYR A 560 -9.94 -22.11 -6.34
CA TYR A 560 -9.83 -22.88 -5.09
C TYR A 560 -8.44 -23.49 -4.94
N ASP A 561 -7.90 -24.12 -5.98
CA ASP A 561 -6.59 -24.77 -6.00
C ASP A 561 -5.45 -23.78 -5.80
N ALA A 562 -5.58 -22.55 -6.30
CA ALA A 562 -4.67 -21.44 -6.02
C ALA A 562 -4.81 -20.86 -4.59
N GLY A 563 -5.72 -21.39 -3.77
CA GLY A 563 -5.96 -20.96 -2.40
C GLY A 563 -6.71 -19.63 -2.26
N LEU A 564 -7.27 -19.09 -3.35
CA LEU A 564 -8.02 -17.83 -3.35
C LEU A 564 -9.42 -17.99 -2.76
N LEU A 565 -9.97 -19.20 -2.82
CA LEU A 565 -11.28 -19.51 -2.26
C LEU A 565 -11.17 -20.47 -1.09
N MET A 566 -12.06 -20.32 -0.12
CA MET A 566 -12.27 -21.28 0.96
C MET A 566 -13.70 -21.80 0.95
N ARG A 567 -13.88 -23.05 1.37
CA ARG A 567 -15.18 -23.72 1.45
C ARG A 567 -15.87 -23.45 2.78
N LYS A 568 -17.21 -23.44 2.76
CA LYS A 568 -18.01 -23.42 3.98
C LYS A 568 -17.88 -24.77 4.67
N LYS A 569 -17.62 -24.74 5.97
CA LYS A 569 -17.69 -25.94 6.81
C LYS A 569 -19.12 -26.48 6.79
N ILE A 570 -19.29 -27.72 6.34
CA ILE A 570 -20.57 -28.44 6.32
C ILE A 570 -20.89 -28.98 7.71
#